data_AF-A0A8C2SC88-F1
#
_entry.id   AF-A0A8C2SC88-F1
#
_cell.length_a   1.000
_cell.length_b   1.000
_cell.length_c   1.000
_cell.angle_alpha   90.00
_cell.angle_beta   90.00
_cell.angle_gamma   90.00
#
_symmetry.space_group_name_H-M   'P 1'
#
loop_
_entity.id
_entity.type
_entity.pdbx_description
1 polymer ?
#
loop_
_entity_poly.entity_id
_entity_poly.type
_entity_poly.pdbx_seq_one_letter_code
_entity_poly.pdbx_strand_id
1 'polypeptide(L)'
;MHRGIGPAFQLSRKMAASGGEPQILVQYLVLRKDLSQPPFSWPAGAVVAQACHAATAALHLHRDHPHTATYLRELERMRKVVLEAPDETTLKLLAETLQQKNIDHKLWMEQPENIPTCIALRPYPKEEFLMQKALSQETSSGMLKLKANFLKSARLNFFLYHPCLDCCYTKDLNVKPVSVNRQKSME
;
A
#
# COMPACT_ATOMS: atom_id res chain seq x y z
N MET A 1 13.90 68.20 19.54
CA MET A 1 12.49 67.80 19.36
C MET A 1 12.32 67.25 17.94
N HIS A 2 11.48 66.21 17.79
CA HIS A 2 11.08 65.49 16.56
C HIS A 2 12.18 64.59 15.94
N ARG A 3 12.27 63.27 16.22
CA ARG A 3 11.35 62.14 15.93
C ARG A 3 10.81 62.14 14.50
N GLY A 4 11.31 61.21 13.69
CA GLY A 4 10.74 60.78 12.41
C GLY A 4 11.11 59.31 12.14
N ILE A 5 10.32 58.40 12.72
CA ILE A 5 10.27 56.97 12.37
C ILE A 5 9.36 56.86 11.14
N GLY A 6 9.79 56.15 10.11
CA GLY A 6 9.00 55.84 8.91
C GLY A 6 9.60 54.64 8.15
N PRO A 7 8.79 53.85 7.44
CA PRO A 7 8.33 52.58 8.02
C PRO A 7 8.99 51.33 7.42
N ALA A 8 8.81 50.26 8.18
CA ALA A 8 9.26 48.91 7.95
C ALA A 8 8.75 48.31 6.63
N PHE A 9 9.69 47.67 5.94
CA PHE A 9 9.61 46.33 5.35
C PHE A 9 8.22 45.69 5.29
N GLN A 10 7.59 45.72 4.12
CA GLN A 10 6.54 44.75 3.79
C GLN A 10 6.57 44.39 2.31
N LEU A 11 7.60 43.65 1.90
CA LEU A 11 7.54 42.84 0.70
C LEU A 11 6.61 41.65 1.00
N SER A 12 5.34 41.85 0.70
CA SER A 12 4.31 40.82 0.64
C SER A 12 4.72 39.77 -0.39
N ARG A 13 5.38 38.71 0.07
CA ARG A 13 5.63 37.51 -0.72
C ARG A 13 4.27 36.84 -0.93
N LYS A 14 3.61 37.17 -2.03
CA LYS A 14 2.43 36.46 -2.55
C LYS A 14 2.85 35.00 -2.78
N MET A 15 2.54 34.12 -1.83
CA MET A 15 2.66 32.68 -2.08
C MET A 15 1.59 32.33 -3.10
N ALA A 16 2.01 32.01 -4.31
CA ALA A 16 1.16 31.36 -5.27
C ALA A 16 0.81 29.98 -4.69
N ALA A 17 -0.39 29.85 -4.13
CA ALA A 17 -1.02 28.56 -3.99
C ALA A 17 -1.18 28.02 -5.42
N SER A 18 -0.30 27.13 -5.83
CA SER A 18 -0.53 26.34 -7.03
C SER A 18 -1.81 25.55 -6.78
N GLY A 19 -2.91 25.96 -7.42
CA GLY A 19 -4.14 25.18 -7.53
C GLY A 19 -3.87 23.93 -8.36
N GLY A 20 -3.05 23.03 -7.83
CA GLY A 20 -2.90 21.68 -8.35
C GLY A 20 -4.07 20.87 -7.85
N GLU A 21 -4.75 20.19 -8.77
CA GLU A 21 -5.71 19.15 -8.43
C GLU A 21 -5.12 18.19 -7.38
N PRO A 22 -5.91 17.69 -6.41
CA PRO A 22 -5.39 16.81 -5.38
C PRO A 22 -4.75 15.57 -6.01
N GLN A 23 -3.42 15.43 -5.86
CA GLN A 23 -2.70 14.28 -6.42
C GLN A 23 -3.24 12.98 -5.80
N ILE A 24 -3.66 12.05 -6.66
CA ILE A 24 -4.20 10.77 -6.19
C ILE A 24 -3.03 9.93 -5.67
N LEU A 25 -3.00 9.70 -4.36
CA LEU A 25 -1.99 8.84 -3.73
C LEU A 25 -2.46 7.39 -3.71
N VAL A 26 -1.54 6.49 -4.05
CA VAL A 26 -1.78 5.05 -4.12
C VAL A 26 -0.71 4.31 -3.34
N GLN A 27 -1.12 3.33 -2.54
CA GLN A 27 -0.23 2.35 -1.95
C GLN A 27 -0.23 1.08 -2.79
N TYR A 28 0.94 0.70 -3.30
CA TYR A 28 1.10 -0.55 -4.04
C TYR A 28 1.57 -1.67 -3.12
N LEU A 29 0.94 -2.84 -3.28
CA LEU A 29 1.32 -4.08 -2.62
C LEU A 29 1.59 -5.13 -3.69
N VAL A 30 2.59 -5.98 -3.48
CA VAL A 30 2.91 -7.12 -4.34
C VAL A 30 2.92 -8.37 -3.49
N LEU A 31 1.91 -9.22 -3.69
CA LEU A 31 1.68 -10.45 -2.94
C LEU A 31 2.27 -11.65 -3.64
N ARG A 32 2.88 -12.56 -2.89
CA ARG A 32 3.37 -13.83 -3.42
C ARG A 32 2.20 -14.77 -3.69
N LYS A 33 2.03 -15.19 -4.96
CA LYS A 33 0.88 -15.97 -5.42
C LYS A 33 0.97 -17.46 -5.07
N ASP A 34 2.16 -18.03 -5.13
CA ASP A 34 2.43 -19.44 -4.83
C ASP A 34 2.06 -19.84 -3.39
N LEU A 35 1.94 -18.89 -2.45
CA LEU A 35 1.53 -19.17 -1.07
C LEU A 35 0.17 -19.86 -0.97
N SER A 36 -0.78 -19.53 -1.85
CA SER A 36 -2.09 -20.18 -1.88
C SER A 36 -2.10 -21.52 -2.60
N GLN A 37 -0.96 -21.95 -3.15
CA GLN A 37 -0.83 -23.18 -3.92
C GLN A 37 0.03 -24.20 -3.16
N PRO A 38 -0.07 -25.51 -3.47
CA PRO A 38 0.86 -26.49 -2.95
C PRO A 38 2.31 -26.10 -3.28
N PRO A 39 3.26 -26.32 -2.34
CA PRO A 39 3.11 -27.04 -1.08
C PRO A 39 2.59 -26.19 0.10
N PHE A 40 2.49 -24.87 -0.04
CA PHE A 40 2.14 -23.97 1.06
C PHE A 40 0.65 -24.03 1.42
N SER A 41 -0.23 -23.97 0.43
CA SER A 41 -1.70 -24.07 0.59
C SER A 41 -2.28 -23.11 1.64
N TRP A 42 -1.74 -21.89 1.72
CA TRP A 42 -2.20 -20.90 2.69
C TRP A 42 -3.64 -20.50 2.41
N PRO A 43 -4.50 -20.43 3.45
CA PRO A 43 -5.87 -19.97 3.28
C PRO A 43 -5.88 -18.49 2.87
N ALA A 44 -6.89 -18.08 2.11
CA ALA A 44 -7.02 -16.70 1.63
C ALA A 44 -6.90 -15.66 2.77
N GLY A 45 -7.48 -15.94 3.94
CA GLY A 45 -7.38 -15.07 5.11
C GLY A 45 -5.94 -14.86 5.60
N ALA A 46 -5.08 -15.89 5.56
CA ALA A 46 -3.67 -15.76 5.94
C ALA A 46 -2.92 -14.88 4.92
N VAL A 47 -3.16 -15.08 3.63
CA VAL A 47 -2.56 -14.28 2.56
C VAL A 47 -2.98 -12.81 2.64
N VAL A 48 -4.26 -12.54 2.94
CA VAL A 48 -4.76 -11.18 3.19
C VAL A 48 -4.09 -10.55 4.43
N ALA A 49 -3.92 -11.30 5.51
CA ALA A 49 -3.24 -10.80 6.70
C ALA A 49 -1.81 -10.33 6.40
N GLN A 50 -1.07 -11.07 5.56
CA GLN A 50 0.27 -10.66 5.12
C GLN A 50 0.26 -9.33 4.36
N ALA A 51 -0.73 -9.13 3.47
CA ALA A 51 -0.91 -7.88 2.77
C ALA A 51 -1.13 -6.71 3.74
N CYS A 52 -2.00 -6.91 4.74
CA CYS A 52 -2.29 -5.93 5.78
C CYS A 52 -1.07 -5.59 6.64
N HIS A 53 -0.30 -6.60 7.04
CA HIS A 53 0.93 -6.40 7.81
C HIS A 53 1.96 -5.60 7.01
N ALA A 54 2.23 -5.99 5.76
CA ALA A 54 3.15 -5.27 4.89
C ALA A 54 2.73 -3.80 4.70
N ALA A 55 1.45 -3.56 4.37
CA ALA A 55 0.92 -2.21 4.17
C ALA A 55 1.07 -1.34 5.41
N THR A 56 0.72 -1.88 6.58
CA THR A 56 0.81 -1.18 7.86
C THR A 56 2.26 -0.88 8.22
N ALA A 57 3.16 -1.85 8.01
CA ALA A 57 4.59 -1.67 8.25
C ALA A 57 5.19 -0.59 7.33
N ALA A 58 4.86 -0.58 6.03
CA ALA A 58 5.32 0.46 5.11
C ALA A 58 4.79 1.85 5.51
N LEU A 59 3.52 1.97 5.92
CA LEU A 59 2.97 3.23 6.42
C LEU A 59 3.69 3.68 7.70
N HIS A 60 3.98 2.78 8.63
CA HIS A 60 4.67 3.11 9.87
C HIS A 60 6.10 3.56 9.64
N LEU A 61 6.86 2.83 8.81
CA LEU A 61 8.26 3.15 8.49
C LEU A 61 8.41 4.51 7.81
N HIS A 62 7.41 4.92 7.02
CA HIS A 62 7.42 6.18 6.28
C HIS A 62 6.35 7.16 6.76
N ARG A 63 5.94 7.08 8.03
CA ARG A 63 4.82 7.87 8.59
C ARG A 63 5.02 9.39 8.47
N ASP A 64 6.28 9.83 8.55
CA ASP A 64 6.66 11.24 8.53
C ASP A 64 6.88 11.76 7.09
N HIS A 65 6.78 10.90 6.07
CA HIS A 65 6.88 11.31 4.68
C HIS A 65 5.62 12.12 4.28
N PRO A 66 5.74 13.27 3.57
CA PRO A 66 4.60 14.13 3.24
C PRO A 66 3.45 13.41 2.53
N HIS A 67 3.77 12.53 1.56
CA HIS A 67 2.75 11.71 0.89
C HIS A 67 2.06 10.72 1.84
N THR A 68 2.80 10.09 2.77
CA THR A 68 2.18 9.18 3.74
C THR A 68 1.26 9.95 4.68
N ALA A 69 1.69 11.12 5.17
CA ALA A 69 0.89 11.96 6.04
C ALA A 69 -0.40 12.45 5.36
N THR A 70 -0.32 12.89 4.09
CA THR A 70 -1.50 13.26 3.30
C THR A 70 -2.42 12.06 3.06
N TYR A 71 -1.87 10.92 2.67
CA TYR A 71 -2.61 9.69 2.46
C TYR A 71 -3.37 9.24 3.72
N LEU A 72 -2.75 9.38 4.90
CA LEU A 72 -3.36 9.07 6.20
C LEU A 72 -4.38 10.11 6.69
N ARG A 73 -4.32 11.36 6.19
CA ARG A 73 -5.28 12.42 6.54
C ARG A 73 -6.59 12.28 5.77
N GLU A 74 -6.54 11.80 4.53
CA GLU A 74 -7.70 11.64 3.65
C GLU A 74 -8.13 10.16 3.57
N LEU A 75 -8.60 9.60 4.69
CA LEU A 75 -8.93 8.18 4.81
C LEU A 75 -9.88 7.67 3.71
N GLU A 76 -10.89 8.45 3.35
CA GLU A 76 -11.89 8.11 2.32
C GLU A 76 -11.30 8.02 0.90
N ARG A 77 -10.13 8.60 0.68
CA ARG A 77 -9.44 8.62 -0.62
C ARG A 77 -8.28 7.63 -0.70
N MET A 78 -8.01 6.86 0.36
CA MET A 78 -6.96 5.85 0.37
C MET A 78 -7.19 4.78 -0.70
N ARG A 79 -6.26 4.68 -1.64
CA ARG A 79 -6.28 3.63 -2.66
C ARG A 79 -5.13 2.66 -2.44
N LYS A 80 -5.46 1.37 -2.37
CA LYS A 80 -4.49 0.28 -2.39
C LYS A 80 -4.61 -0.47 -3.70
N VAL A 81 -3.47 -0.78 -4.33
CA VAL A 81 -3.41 -1.62 -5.53
C VAL A 81 -2.60 -2.86 -5.19
N VAL A 82 -3.24 -4.02 -5.30
CA VAL A 82 -2.59 -5.32 -5.05
C VAL A 82 -2.20 -5.94 -6.39
N LEU A 83 -0.93 -6.30 -6.50
CA LEU A 83 -0.32 -6.98 -7.63
C LEU A 83 0.21 -8.34 -7.16
N GLU A 84 0.54 -9.22 -8.09
CA GLU A 84 1.04 -10.56 -7.78
C GLU A 84 2.49 -10.72 -8.24
N ALA A 85 3.33 -11.28 -7.37
CA ALA A 85 4.57 -11.93 -7.76
C ALA A 85 4.31 -13.44 -7.85
N PRO A 86 4.73 -14.13 -8.92
CA PRO A 86 4.48 -15.56 -9.07
C PRO A 86 5.10 -16.40 -7.96
N ASP A 87 6.31 -16.05 -7.50
CA ASP A 87 7.10 -16.83 -6.55
C ASP A 87 8.03 -15.94 -5.69
N GLU A 88 8.74 -16.59 -4.77
CA GLU A 88 9.71 -15.95 -3.86
C GLU A 88 10.86 -15.26 -4.60
N THR A 89 11.42 -15.91 -5.62
CA THR A 89 12.53 -15.38 -6.41
C THR A 89 12.14 -14.06 -7.06
N THR A 90 10.96 -14.00 -7.66
CA THR A 90 10.44 -12.80 -8.31
C THR A 90 10.18 -11.69 -7.30
N LEU A 91 9.64 -12.03 -6.13
CA LEU A 91 9.40 -11.06 -5.06
C LEU A 91 10.72 -10.47 -4.54
N LYS A 92 11.74 -11.30 -4.26
CA LYS A 92 13.05 -10.82 -3.79
C LYS A 92 13.76 -9.96 -4.83
N LEU A 93 13.77 -10.37 -6.09
CA LEU A 93 14.36 -9.59 -7.18
C LEU A 93 13.67 -8.21 -7.31
N LEU A 94 12.35 -8.16 -7.13
CA LEU A 94 11.64 -6.89 -7.08
C LEU A 94 12.07 -6.04 -5.88
N ALA A 95 12.22 -6.62 -4.68
CA ALA A 95 12.72 -5.89 -3.51
C ALA A 95 14.10 -5.27 -3.76
N GLU A 96 15.04 -6.05 -4.32
CA GLU A 96 16.38 -5.59 -4.69
C GLU A 96 16.32 -4.45 -5.72
N THR A 97 15.48 -4.58 -6.74
CA THR A 97 15.28 -3.53 -7.76
C THR A 97 14.75 -2.23 -7.13
N LEU A 98 13.77 -2.33 -6.23
CA LEU A 98 13.21 -1.17 -5.52
C LEU A 98 14.28 -0.51 -4.64
N GLN A 99 15.10 -1.31 -3.96
CA GLN A 99 16.21 -0.82 -3.14
C GLN A 99 17.25 -0.08 -3.99
N GLN A 100 17.69 -0.66 -5.11
CA GLN A 100 18.66 -0.04 -6.04
C GLN A 100 18.16 1.30 -6.60
N LYS A 101 16.84 1.43 -6.78
CA LYS A 101 16.19 2.65 -7.28
C LYS A 101 15.82 3.63 -6.18
N ASN A 102 16.19 3.37 -4.93
CA ASN A 102 15.83 4.18 -3.76
C ASN A 102 14.31 4.41 -3.65
N ILE A 103 13.52 3.39 -3.97
CA ILE A 103 12.08 3.43 -3.82
C ILE A 103 11.74 2.88 -2.44
N ASP A 104 11.18 3.73 -1.58
CA ASP A 104 10.73 3.40 -0.23
C ASP A 104 9.70 2.26 -0.25
N HIS A 105 10.06 1.13 0.36
CA HIS A 105 9.25 -0.09 0.41
C HIS A 105 9.59 -0.94 1.64
N LYS A 106 8.71 -1.89 1.95
CA LYS A 106 8.88 -2.91 2.98
C LYS A 106 8.62 -4.29 2.40
N LEU A 107 9.64 -5.14 2.42
CA LEU A 107 9.47 -6.59 2.30
C LEU A 107 9.04 -7.16 3.65
N TRP A 108 7.84 -7.74 3.69
CA TRP A 108 7.28 -8.42 4.86
C TRP A 108 7.68 -9.89 4.87
N MET A 109 8.13 -10.34 6.04
CA MET A 109 8.59 -11.69 6.31
C MET A 109 7.68 -12.30 7.37
N GLU A 110 7.04 -13.42 7.05
CA GLU A 110 6.30 -14.19 8.04
C GLU A 110 7.28 -14.90 8.98
N GLN A 111 6.96 -14.87 10.27
CA GLN A 111 7.72 -15.51 11.34
C GLN A 111 6.94 -16.70 11.89
N PRO A 112 7.62 -17.72 12.46
CA PRO A 112 9.07 -17.83 12.67
C PRO A 112 9.88 -18.36 11.48
N GLU A 113 9.25 -18.84 10.40
CA GLU A 113 9.92 -19.51 9.29
C GLU A 113 10.70 -18.56 8.35
N ASN A 114 10.56 -17.25 8.55
CA ASN A 114 11.19 -16.19 7.76
C ASN A 114 10.85 -16.28 6.26
N ILE A 115 9.56 -16.45 5.95
CA ILE A 115 9.06 -16.58 4.58
C ILE A 115 8.71 -15.18 4.04
N PRO A 116 9.28 -14.73 2.90
CA PRO A 116 8.88 -13.46 2.29
C PRO A 116 7.51 -13.59 1.63
N THR A 117 6.54 -12.79 2.04
CA THR A 117 5.14 -12.97 1.60
C THR A 117 4.59 -11.79 0.80
N CYS A 118 5.00 -10.57 1.10
CA CYS A 118 4.46 -9.36 0.48
C CYS A 118 5.49 -8.23 0.48
N ILE A 119 5.51 -7.44 -0.59
CA ILE A 119 6.13 -6.11 -0.60
C ILE A 119 5.02 -5.07 -0.52
N ALA A 120 5.16 -4.07 0.34
CA ALA A 120 4.32 -2.88 0.32
C ALA A 120 5.19 -1.63 0.18
N LEU A 121 4.72 -0.70 -0.63
CA LEU A 121 5.36 0.61 -0.78
C LEU A 121 4.75 1.60 0.21
N ARG A 122 5.43 2.71 0.45
CA ARG A 122 4.72 3.89 0.97
C ARG A 122 3.74 4.41 -0.09
N PRO A 123 2.81 5.31 0.27
CA PRO A 123 1.99 6.00 -0.71
C PRO A 123 2.84 6.84 -1.69
N TYR A 124 2.53 6.75 -2.97
CA TYR A 124 3.10 7.56 -4.05
C TYR A 124 1.99 8.19 -4.90
N PRO A 125 2.25 9.33 -5.55
CA PRO A 125 1.36 9.87 -6.58
C PRO A 125 1.20 8.86 -7.71
N LYS A 126 -0.04 8.64 -8.13
CA LYS A 126 -0.41 7.67 -9.16
C LYS A 126 0.33 7.91 -10.48
N GLU A 127 0.56 9.18 -10.82
CA GLU A 127 1.20 9.60 -12.06
C GLU A 127 2.73 9.43 -12.01
N GLU A 128 3.34 9.59 -10.83
CA GLU A 128 4.77 9.41 -10.58
C GLU A 128 5.14 7.93 -10.57
N PHE A 129 4.28 7.11 -9.96
CA PHE A 129 4.58 5.71 -9.69
C PHE A 129 3.70 4.74 -10.49
N LEU A 130 4.04 4.57 -11.76
CA LEU A 130 3.68 3.35 -12.48
C LEU A 130 4.75 2.32 -12.16
N MET A 131 4.46 1.29 -11.34
CA MET A 131 5.36 0.13 -11.18
C MET A 131 5.86 -0.41 -12.54
N GLN A 132 5.04 -0.26 -13.58
CA GLN A 132 5.39 -0.56 -14.97
C GLN A 132 6.65 0.19 -15.46
N LYS A 133 6.84 1.47 -15.13
CA LYS A 133 8.02 2.25 -15.55
C LYS A 133 9.29 1.81 -14.82
N ALA A 134 9.21 1.60 -13.50
CA ALA A 134 10.33 1.14 -12.69
C ALA A 134 10.86 -0.23 -13.14
N LEU A 135 9.95 -1.12 -13.56
CA LEU A 135 10.32 -2.40 -14.13
C LEU A 135 10.81 -2.27 -15.57
N SER A 136 10.24 -1.42 -16.42
CA SER A 136 10.46 -1.39 -17.89
C SER A 136 11.84 -0.93 -18.38
N GLN A 137 12.69 -0.28 -17.59
CA GLN A 137 13.87 0.45 -18.11
C GLN A 137 15.18 -0.33 -18.24
N GLU A 138 15.30 -1.59 -17.79
CA GLU A 138 16.57 -2.32 -17.94
C GLU A 138 16.44 -3.57 -18.83
N THR A 139 17.20 -3.60 -19.91
CA THR A 139 17.25 -4.66 -20.92
C THR A 139 18.66 -5.23 -21.02
N SER A 140 18.86 -6.42 -20.47
CA SER A 140 19.75 -7.44 -21.06
C SER A 140 19.27 -8.84 -20.63
N SER A 141 18.52 -9.47 -21.53
CA SER A 141 18.22 -10.91 -21.65
C SER A 141 17.50 -11.66 -20.49
N GLY A 142 17.87 -11.47 -19.22
CA GLY A 142 17.26 -12.20 -18.09
C GLY A 142 15.93 -11.64 -17.59
N MET A 143 15.75 -10.31 -17.68
CA MET A 143 14.62 -9.58 -17.06
C MET A 143 13.36 -9.43 -17.95
N LEU A 144 13.42 -9.87 -19.21
CA LEU A 144 12.28 -9.82 -20.14
C LEU A 144 11.12 -10.74 -19.72
N LYS A 145 11.41 -11.87 -19.05
CA LYS A 145 10.37 -12.79 -18.54
C LYS A 145 9.61 -12.21 -17.35
N LEU A 146 10.30 -11.53 -16.43
CA LEU A 146 9.69 -10.91 -15.25
C LEU A 146 8.71 -9.79 -15.63
N LYS A 147 9.13 -8.92 -16.55
CA LYS A 147 8.28 -7.85 -17.13
C LYS A 147 7.02 -8.42 -17.77
N ALA A 148 7.16 -9.43 -18.62
CA ALA A 148 6.04 -10.02 -19.36
C ALA A 148 5.02 -10.69 -18.44
N ASN A 149 5.46 -11.36 -17.37
CA ASN A 149 4.58 -12.01 -16.41
C ASN A 149 3.86 -10.99 -15.51
N PHE A 150 4.57 -9.96 -15.06
CA PHE A 150 3.99 -8.88 -14.24
C PHE A 150 2.97 -8.04 -15.04
N LEU A 151 3.29 -7.68 -16.29
CA LEU A 151 2.38 -6.94 -17.19
C LEU A 151 1.13 -7.75 -17.57
N LYS A 152 1.22 -9.08 -17.66
CA LYS A 152 0.06 -9.95 -17.91
C LYS A 152 -0.86 -10.06 -16.68
N SER A 153 -0.31 -10.18 -15.48
CA SER A 153 -1.12 -10.22 -14.23
C SER A 153 -1.78 -8.85 -13.94
N ALA A 154 -1.05 -7.75 -14.12
CA ALA A 154 -1.59 -6.40 -13.90
C ALA A 154 -2.72 -6.01 -14.87
N ARG A 155 -2.74 -6.55 -16.10
CA ARG A 155 -3.81 -6.30 -17.07
C ARG A 155 -5.11 -7.05 -16.75
N LEU A 156 -5.05 -8.22 -16.10
CA LEU A 156 -6.27 -8.96 -15.72
C LEU A 156 -6.97 -8.34 -14.50
N ASN A 157 -6.23 -7.76 -13.56
CA ASN A 157 -6.82 -7.18 -12.34
C ASN A 157 -7.44 -5.78 -12.53
N PHE A 158 -7.26 -5.14 -13.70
CA PHE A 158 -7.81 -3.81 -13.98
C PHE A 158 -9.33 -3.81 -14.23
N PHE A 159 -9.96 -4.98 -14.42
CA PHE A 159 -11.38 -5.10 -14.75
C PHE A 159 -12.34 -5.36 -13.58
N LEU A 160 -11.85 -5.39 -12.34
CA LEU A 160 -12.71 -5.52 -11.15
C LEU A 160 -12.74 -4.22 -10.34
N TYR A 161 -13.16 -3.13 -10.99
CA TYR A 161 -13.70 -1.96 -10.30
C TYR A 161 -15.20 -2.17 -10.09
N HIS A 162 -15.57 -2.82 -8.99
CA HIS A 162 -16.90 -2.71 -8.42
C HIS A 162 -16.78 -1.97 -7.07
N PRO A 163 -17.69 -1.04 -6.74
CA PRO A 163 -17.70 -0.37 -5.44
C PRO A 163 -18.21 -1.38 -4.40
N CYS A 164 -17.31 -2.14 -3.78
CA CYS A 164 -17.69 -3.09 -2.73
C CYS A 164 -17.46 -2.44 -1.36
N LEU A 165 -18.53 -1.83 -0.83
CA LEU A 165 -18.82 -1.83 0.60
C LEU A 165 -19.07 -3.29 0.98
N ASP A 166 -18.06 -3.98 1.50
CA ASP A 166 -18.22 -5.06 2.49
C ASP A 166 -16.82 -5.55 2.90
N CYS A 167 -16.40 -5.08 4.05
CA CYS A 167 -15.11 -5.34 4.65
C CYS A 167 -15.14 -6.69 5.36
N CYS A 168 -14.37 -7.65 4.85
CA CYS A 168 -13.80 -8.80 5.57
C CYS A 168 -14.77 -9.69 6.37
N TYR A 169 -15.22 -10.79 5.77
CA TYR A 169 -15.66 -11.96 6.54
C TYR A 169 -15.42 -13.26 5.77
N THR A 170 -14.47 -14.09 6.21
CA THR A 170 -14.55 -15.57 6.04
C THR A 170 -13.64 -16.28 7.06
N LYS A 171 -14.19 -16.52 8.24
CA LYS A 171 -14.40 -17.85 8.82
C LYS A 171 -15.66 -17.70 9.66
N ASP A 172 -16.63 -18.60 9.48
CA ASP A 172 -17.87 -18.64 10.25
C ASP A 172 -17.58 -18.46 11.75
N LEU A 173 -17.82 -17.26 12.30
CA LEU A 173 -18.06 -17.19 13.72
C LEU A 173 -19.42 -17.86 13.89
N ASN A 174 -19.40 -19.12 14.33
CA ASN A 174 -20.55 -19.71 14.98
C ASN A 174 -20.75 -18.98 16.32
N VAL A 175 -21.22 -17.74 16.25
CA VAL A 175 -21.68 -16.98 17.42
C VAL A 175 -23.01 -17.62 17.79
N LYS A 176 -22.98 -18.56 18.73
CA LYS A 176 -24.22 -18.94 19.42
C LYS A 176 -24.77 -17.66 20.07
N PRO A 177 -26.06 -17.33 19.89
CA PRO A 177 -26.65 -16.19 20.58
C PRO A 177 -26.49 -16.40 22.08
N VAL A 178 -25.81 -15.48 22.76
CA VAL A 178 -25.88 -15.39 24.21
C VAL A 178 -27.31 -14.99 24.54
N SER A 179 -28.06 -15.91 25.14
CA SER A 179 -29.35 -15.60 25.73
C SER A 179 -29.14 -14.61 26.87
N VAL A 180 -29.54 -13.36 26.64
CA VAL A 180 -29.63 -12.36 27.70
C VAL A 180 -30.75 -12.80 28.63
N ASN A 181 -30.39 -13.42 29.75
CA ASN A 181 -31.31 -13.60 30.86
C ASN A 181 -31.57 -12.22 31.48
N ARG A 182 -32.70 -11.60 31.13
CA ARG A 182 -33.28 -10.52 31.94
C ARG A 182 -33.71 -11.15 33.27
N GLN A 183 -32.84 -11.12 34.26
CA GLN A 183 -33.29 -11.15 35.64
C GLN A 183 -34.12 -9.89 35.87
N LYS A 184 -35.45 -10.05 35.93
CA LYS A 184 -36.33 -9.08 36.59
C LYS A 184 -35.92 -9.08 38.07
N SER A 185 -35.23 -8.02 38.50
CA SER A 185 -35.19 -7.66 39.91
C SER A 185 -36.60 -7.31 40.34
N MET A 186 -37.11 -8.05 41.31
CA MET A 186 -38.26 -7.67 42.12
C MET A 186 -37.87 -6.46 42.96
N GLU A 187 -38.67 -5.40 42.88
CA GLU A 187 -39.03 -4.47 43.95
C GLU A 187 -40.34 -3.78 43.56
#